data_AF-W1Y0W0-F1
#
_entry.id   AF-W1Y0W0-F1
#
_cell.length_a   1.000
_cell.length_b   1.000
_cell.length_c   1.000
_cell.angle_alpha   90.00
_cell.angle_beta   90.00
_cell.angle_gamma   90.00
#
_symmetry.space_group_name_H-M   'P 1'
#
loop_
_entity.id
_entity.type
_entity.pdbx_description
1 polymer ?
#
loop_
_entity_poly.entity_id
_entity_poly.type
_entity_poly.pdbx_seq_one_letter_code
_entity_poly.pdbx_strand_id
1 'polypeptide(L)' 'MAHIVTLNTPSREDWLTQLADVVTDPDELLRLLNIDADEKLLAGRSAKKLFALRVPRSFIDRMEK' A
#
# COMPACT_ATOMS: atom_id res chain seq x y z
N MET A 1 -25.78 -26.86 -12.01
CA MET A 1 -24.51 -27.32 -11.39
C MET A 1 -23.78 -26.11 -10.87
N ALA A 2 -23.59 -26.01 -9.54
CA ALA A 2 -22.90 -24.87 -8.95
C ALA A 2 -21.39 -25.10 -9.08
N HIS A 3 -20.71 -24.26 -9.85
CA HIS A 3 -19.25 -24.20 -9.87
C HIS A 3 -18.81 -23.56 -8.56
N ILE A 4 -18.52 -24.39 -7.54
CA ILE A 4 -17.87 -23.92 -6.33
C ILE A 4 -16.46 -23.49 -6.75
N VAL A 5 -16.24 -22.18 -6.77
CA VAL A 5 -14.90 -21.61 -6.94
C VAL A 5 -14.09 -22.10 -5.75
N THR A 6 -13.17 -23.03 -5.99
CA THR A 6 -12.13 -23.37 -5.02
C THR A 6 -11.29 -22.12 -4.81
N LEU A 7 -11.64 -21.34 -3.79
CA LEU A 7 -10.83 -20.26 -3.28
C LEU A 7 -9.50 -20.88 -2.85
N ASN A 8 -8.50 -20.74 -3.71
CA ASN A 8 -7.11 -20.99 -3.39
C ASN A 8 -6.83 -20.14 -2.14
N THR A 9 -6.82 -20.76 -0.97
CA THR A 9 -6.78 -20.04 0.31
C THR A 9 -5.34 -19.61 0.49
N PRO A 10 -4.97 -18.33 0.30
CA PRO A 10 -3.66 -17.88 0.76
C PRO A 10 -3.59 -18.20 2.26
N SER A 11 -2.40 -18.53 2.77
CA SER A 11 -2.25 -18.89 4.17
C SER A 11 -2.91 -17.79 5.01
N ARG A 12 -3.73 -18.16 6.00
CA ARG A 12 -4.41 -17.18 6.88
C ARG A 12 -3.41 -16.24 7.57
N GLU A 13 -2.11 -16.51 7.50
CA GLU A 13 -1.06 -15.66 8.07
C GLU A 13 -0.49 -14.64 7.08
N ASP A 14 -0.73 -14.81 5.76
CA ASP A 14 -0.17 -13.93 4.73
C ASP A 14 -0.70 -12.49 4.86
N TRP A 15 -1.96 -12.31 5.28
CA TRP A 15 -2.51 -10.97 5.49
C TRP A 15 -1.93 -10.26 6.74
N LEU A 16 -1.52 -11.01 7.77
CA LEU A 16 -0.84 -10.45 8.94
C LEU A 16 0.55 -9.95 8.56
N THR A 17 1.28 -10.75 7.78
CA THR A 17 2.59 -10.37 7.24
C THR A 17 2.47 -9.14 6.34
N GLN A 18 1.44 -9.07 5.49
CA GLN A 18 1.18 -7.90 4.65
C GLN A 18 0.82 -6.64 5.46
N LEU A 19 0.15 -6.77 6.59
CA LEU A 19 -0.11 -5.64 7.49
C LEU A 19 1.13 -5.19 8.25
N ALA A 20 2.08 -6.10 8.51
CA ALA A 20 3.35 -5.77 9.13
C ALA A 20 4.27 -5.00 8.16
N ASP A 21 4.24 -5.32 6.86
CA ASP A 21 5.05 -4.66 5.83
C ASP A 21 4.34 -3.43 5.22
N VAL A 22 4.17 -2.41 6.08
CA VAL A 22 3.48 -1.17 5.75
C VAL A 22 4.46 -0.02 5.50
N VAL A 23 4.26 0.70 4.40
CA VAL A 23 4.97 1.96 4.13
C VAL A 23 4.32 3.07 4.93
N THR A 24 5.12 3.75 5.74
CA THR A 24 4.68 4.89 6.56
C THR A 24 5.30 6.21 6.11
N ASP A 25 6.32 6.16 5.26
CA ASP A 25 6.97 7.34 4.72
C ASP A 25 6.36 7.70 3.35
N PRO A 26 5.82 8.92 3.18
CA PRO A 26 5.32 9.39 1.88
C PRO A 26 6.41 9.35 0.80
N ASP A 27 7.67 9.59 1.15
CA ASP A 27 8.78 9.60 0.19
C ASP A 27 9.20 8.20 -0.25
N GLU A 28 9.02 7.20 0.61
CA GLU A 28 9.16 5.80 0.21
C GLU A 28 8.03 5.41 -0.75
N LEU A 29 6.79 5.79 -0.46
CA LEU A 29 5.63 5.50 -1.31
C LEU A 29 5.80 6.10 -2.72
N LEU A 30 6.16 7.38 -2.82
CA LEU A 30 6.36 8.06 -4.10
C LEU A 30 7.46 7.40 -4.93
N ARG A 31 8.56 6.99 -4.30
CA ARG A 31 9.64 6.25 -4.98
C ARG A 31 9.18 4.88 -5.48
N LEU A 32 8.39 4.14 -4.70
CA LEU A 32 7.87 2.83 -5.10
C LEU A 32 6.90 2.94 -6.30
N LEU A 33 6.12 4.02 -6.33
CA LEU A 33 5.21 4.32 -7.43
C LEU A 33 5.88 5.03 -8.61
N ASN A 34 7.17 5.37 -8.51
CA ASN A 34 7.90 6.13 -9.52
C ASN A 34 7.22 7.48 -9.87
N ILE A 35 6.65 8.13 -8.85
CA ILE A 35 5.99 9.44 -8.99
C ILE A 35 6.98 10.53 -8.60
N ASP A 36 7.19 11.50 -9.49
CA ASP A 36 7.98 12.68 -9.18
C ASP A 36 7.31 13.50 -8.06
N ALA A 37 8.10 13.88 -7.07
CA ALA A 37 7.63 14.63 -5.92
C ALA A 37 7.35 16.09 -6.30
N ASP A 38 6.14 16.35 -6.82
CA ASP A 38 5.63 17.70 -7.10
C ASP A 38 5.46 18.48 -5.78
N GLU A 39 5.65 19.81 -5.81
CA GLU A 39 5.47 20.71 -4.67
C GLU A 39 4.12 20.52 -3.95
N LYS A 40 3.06 20.15 -4.67
CA LYS A 40 1.75 19.84 -4.08
C LYS A 40 1.76 18.57 -3.21
N LEU A 41 2.48 17.54 -3.64
CA LEU A 41 2.64 16.30 -2.87
C LEU A 41 3.56 16.52 -1.67
N LEU A 42 4.59 17.34 -1.83
CA LEU A 42 5.49 17.76 -0.75
C LEU A 42 4.75 18.55 0.34
N ALA A 43 3.84 19.45 -0.04
CA ALA A 43 3.00 20.18 0.92
C ALA A 43 2.12 19.23 1.76
N GLY A 44 1.64 18.13 1.15
CA GLY A 44 0.88 17.06 1.79
C GLY A 44 1.65 16.28 2.86
N ARG A 45 2.99 16.33 2.90
CA ARG A 45 3.80 15.67 3.95
C ARG A 45 3.43 16.16 5.35
N SER A 46 3.06 17.43 5.48
CA SER A 46 2.64 18.03 6.74
C SER A 46 1.33 17.42 7.28
N ALA A 47 0.44 16.97 6.38
CA ALA A 47 -0.81 16.31 6.72
C ALA A 47 -0.61 14.92 7.35
N LYS A 48 0.57 14.29 7.20
CA LYS A 48 0.93 13.05 7.89
C LYS A 48 0.79 13.17 9.42
N LYS A 49 0.96 14.38 9.97
CA LYS A 49 0.75 14.67 11.40
C LYS A 49 -0.70 14.54 11.83
N LEU A 50 -1.63 14.80 10.92
CA LEU A 50 -3.08 14.71 11.16
C LEU A 50 -3.62 13.32 10.76
N PHE A 51 -3.04 12.73 9.72
CA PHE A 51 -3.43 11.43 9.17
C PHE A 51 -2.19 10.57 8.90
N ALA A 52 -1.94 9.60 9.79
CA ALA A 52 -0.79 8.71 9.63
C ALA A 52 -0.93 7.86 8.36
N LEU A 53 0.01 8.02 7.42
CA LEU A 53 0.10 7.20 6.22
C LEU A 53 0.50 5.78 6.59
N ARG A 54 -0.28 4.78 6.18
CA ARG A 54 0.03 3.36 6.32
C ARG A 54 -0.50 2.63 5.09
N VAL A 55 0.38 2.35 4.13
CA VAL A 55 0.01 1.63 2.90
C VAL A 55 0.77 0.30 2.84
N PRO A 56 0.08 -0.85 2.88
CA PRO A 56 0.72 -2.16 2.71
C PRO A 56 1.41 -2.26 1.36
N ARG A 57 2.60 -2.85 1.31
CA ARG A 57 3.33 -3.00 0.04
C ARG A 57 2.58 -3.83 -0.99
N SER A 58 1.82 -4.84 -0.55
CA SER A 58 0.96 -5.64 -1.42
C SER A 58 -0.13 -4.84 -2.15
N PHE A 59 -0.50 -3.66 -1.63
CA PHE A 59 -1.41 -2.74 -2.31
C PHE A 59 -0.68 -1.86 -3.31
N ILE A 60 0.53 -1.40 -2.96
CA ILE A 60 1.39 -0.60 -3.84
C ILE A 60 1.74 -1.39 -5.11
N ASP A 61 2.02 -2.69 -4.97
CA ASP A 61 2.29 -3.59 -6.11
C ASP A 61 1.11 -3.72 -7.08
N ARG A 62 -0.12 -3.40 -6.62
CA ARG A 62 -1.33 -3.41 -7.45
C ARG A 62 -1.66 -2.05 -8.05
N MET A 63 -0.95 -0.99 -7.66
CA MET A 63 -1.16 0.34 -8.21
C MET A 63 -0.54 0.42 -9.61
N GLU A 64 -1.28 1.05 -10.52
CA GLU A 64 -0.76 1.39 -11.85
C GLU A 64 0.26 2.53 -11.71
N LYS A 65 1.42 2.38 -12.36
CA LYS A 65 2.53 3.33 -12.33
C LYS A 65 2.46 4.30 -13.50
#